data_AF-A0A8T4JA36-F1
#
_entry.id   AF-A0A8T4JA36-F1
#
_cell.length_a   1.000
_cell.length_b   1.000
_cell.length_c   1.000
_cell.angle_alpha   90.00
_cell.angle_beta   90.00
_cell.angle_gamma   90.00
#
_symmetry.space_group_name_H-M   'P 1'
#
loop_
_entity.id
_entity.type
_entity.pdbx_description
1 polymer ?
#
loop_
_entity_poly.entity_id
_entity_poly.type
_entity_poly.pdbx_seq_one_letter_code
_entity_poly.pdbx_strand_id
1 'polypeptide(L)'
;SFHLLHGKQYGHSDGKASIELMYMRVRIIGKTPKPPGGKGCQSNLPEAEPVSQRKIIMKGGTYQASVYRRPDLRSGQRINGPAIVEQDDTTTLILPNWSGKTDHAGNLIIERKES
;
A
#
# COMPACT_ATOMS: atom_id res chain seq x y z
N SER A 1 -33.12 -12.11 13.59
CA SER A 1 -32.98 -13.03 14.73
C SER A 1 -31.91 -14.08 14.42
N PHE A 2 -31.37 -14.76 15.43
CA PHE A 2 -30.21 -15.68 15.36
C PHE A 2 -30.24 -16.67 14.18
N HIS A 3 -31.34 -17.40 13.96
CA HIS A 3 -31.44 -18.42 12.91
C HIS A 3 -31.21 -17.86 11.50
N LEU A 4 -31.65 -16.63 11.21
CA LEU A 4 -31.40 -15.98 9.91
C LEU A 4 -29.92 -15.68 9.68
N LEU A 5 -29.21 -15.24 10.72
CA LEU A 5 -27.76 -14.97 10.64
C LEU A 5 -26.97 -16.27 10.58
N HIS A 6 -27.38 -17.29 11.35
CA HIS A 6 -26.79 -18.62 11.31
C HIS A 6 -26.93 -19.27 9.93
N GLY A 7 -28.12 -19.19 9.32
CA GLY A 7 -28.34 -19.64 7.94
C GLY A 7 -27.49 -18.90 6.92
N LYS A 8 -27.32 -17.57 7.06
CA LYS A 8 -26.42 -16.78 6.20
C LYS A 8 -24.95 -17.16 6.36
N GLN A 9 -24.50 -17.44 7.58
CA GLN A 9 -23.09 -17.70 7.88
C GLN A 9 -22.69 -19.16 7.58
N TYR A 10 -23.59 -20.12 7.80
CA TYR A 10 -23.30 -21.57 7.75
C TYR A 10 -24.17 -22.36 6.75
N GLY A 11 -25.02 -21.67 5.98
CA GLY A 11 -25.83 -22.28 4.91
C GLY A 11 -27.05 -23.09 5.38
N HIS A 12 -27.27 -23.22 6.69
CA HIS A 12 -28.43 -23.90 7.26
C HIS A 12 -28.77 -23.34 8.66
N SER A 13 -30.02 -23.53 9.08
CA SER A 13 -30.48 -23.20 10.44
C SER A 13 -31.68 -24.07 10.80
N ASP A 14 -31.68 -24.67 12.00
CA ASP A 14 -32.86 -25.29 12.56
C ASP A 14 -33.65 -24.27 13.39
N GLY A 15 -34.86 -23.92 12.94
CA GLY A 15 -35.72 -22.93 13.59
C GLY A 15 -36.50 -23.47 14.81
N LYS A 16 -36.43 -24.77 15.11
CA LYS A 16 -37.09 -25.40 16.26
C LYS A 16 -36.13 -25.72 17.39
N ALA A 17 -34.83 -25.71 17.13
CA ALA A 17 -33.81 -25.95 18.14
C ALA A 17 -33.74 -24.82 19.17
N SER A 18 -33.56 -25.17 20.45
CA SER A 18 -33.34 -24.21 21.52
C SER A 18 -32.00 -23.50 21.34
N ILE A 19 -31.99 -22.17 21.49
CA ILE A 19 -30.77 -21.37 21.41
C ILE A 19 -30.06 -21.38 22.77
N GLU A 20 -28.77 -21.66 22.77
CA GLU A 20 -27.91 -21.54 23.96
C GLU A 20 -26.86 -20.43 23.74
N LEU A 21 -26.75 -19.51 24.70
CA LEU A 21 -25.76 -18.43 24.67
C LEU A 21 -24.46 -18.90 25.33
N MET A 22 -23.48 -19.30 24.53
CA MET A 22 -22.19 -19.79 25.06
C MET A 22 -21.31 -18.65 25.60
N TYR A 23 -21.16 -17.56 24.85
CA TYR A 23 -20.28 -16.45 25.21
C TYR A 23 -20.86 -15.12 24.76
N MET A 24 -20.73 -14.09 25.61
CA MET A 24 -21.05 -12.71 25.27
C MET A 24 -19.75 -11.91 25.19
N ARG A 25 -19.46 -11.36 24.01
CA ARG A 25 -18.32 -10.46 23.82
C ARG A 25 -18.81 -9.02 23.79
N VAL A 26 -18.35 -8.22 24.74
CA VAL A 26 -18.58 -6.77 24.76
C VAL A 26 -17.34 -6.06 24.21
N ARG A 27 -17.52 -5.08 23.32
CA ARG A 27 -16.48 -4.16 22.87
C ARG A 27 -16.88 -2.74 23.27
N ILE A 28 -16.06 -2.10 24.07
CA ILE A 28 -16.19 -0.67 24.39
C ILE A 28 -15.26 0.09 23.44
N ILE A 29 -15.79 1.09 22.74
CA ILE A 29 -15.01 1.92 21.79
C ILE A 29 -14.99 3.35 22.33
N GLY A 30 -13.84 3.78 22.82
CA GLY A 30 -13.58 5.19 23.12
C GLY A 30 -13.21 5.94 21.84
N LYS A 31 -13.84 7.09 21.59
CA LYS A 31 -13.45 7.98 20.49
C LYS A 31 -12.29 8.86 20.96
N THR A 32 -11.08 8.58 20.48
CA THR A 32 -9.92 9.47 20.65
C THR A 32 -9.75 10.34 19.40
N PRO A 33 -9.15 11.54 19.53
CA PRO A 33 -8.74 12.31 18.36
C PRO A 33 -7.87 11.44 17.45
N LYS A 34 -8.24 11.35 16.16
CA LYS A 34 -7.39 10.69 15.17
C LYS A 34 -6.21 11.61 14.88
N PRO A 35 -4.97 11.08 14.72
CA PRO A 35 -3.87 11.89 14.22
C PRO A 35 -4.30 12.61 12.93
N PRO A 36 -3.84 13.85 12.70
CA PRO A 36 -4.09 14.52 11.43
C PRO A 36 -3.59 13.62 10.29
N GLY A 37 -4.27 13.66 9.15
CA GLY A 37 -3.80 12.96 7.96
C GLY A 37 -2.37 13.39 7.61
N GLY A 38 -1.58 12.47 7.05
CA GLY A 38 -0.23 12.79 6.58
C GLY A 38 -0.26 13.96 5.59
N LYS A 39 0.78 14.80 5.62
CA LYS A 39 0.98 15.81 4.57
C LYS A 39 1.23 15.06 3.27
N GLY A 40 0.30 15.16 2.33
CA GLY A 40 0.37 14.49 1.04
C GLY A 40 1.57 14.93 0.20
N CYS A 41 1.76 14.29 -0.96
CA CYS A 41 2.80 14.67 -1.91
C CYS A 41 2.46 16.02 -2.58
N GLN A 42 3.46 16.88 -2.75
CA GLN A 42 3.30 18.18 -3.43
C GLN A 42 3.02 17.97 -4.93
N SER A 43 2.08 18.74 -5.49
CA SER A 43 1.66 18.65 -6.90
C SER A 43 2.15 19.80 -7.79
N ASN A 44 2.54 20.94 -7.21
CA ASN A 44 2.79 22.19 -7.97
C ASN A 44 4.29 22.47 -8.22
N LEU A 45 5.13 21.45 -8.12
CA LEU A 45 6.56 21.54 -8.42
C LEU A 45 6.90 20.63 -9.60
N PRO A 46 8.00 20.91 -10.33
CA PRO A 46 8.51 19.98 -11.33
C PRO A 46 8.73 18.58 -10.75
N GLU A 47 8.54 17.57 -11.60
CA GLU A 47 8.83 16.18 -11.28
C GLU A 47 10.27 16.04 -10.77
N ALA A 48 10.48 15.15 -9.81
CA ALA A 48 11.82 14.88 -9.29
C ALA A 48 12.68 14.23 -10.38
N GLU A 49 13.91 14.69 -10.52
CA GLU A 49 14.90 14.00 -11.34
C GLU A 49 15.68 12.96 -10.50
N PRO A 50 16.25 11.92 -11.14
CA PRO A 50 17.16 11.02 -10.44
C PRO A 50 18.34 11.78 -9.86
N VAL A 51 18.63 11.56 -8.57
CA VAL A 51 19.80 12.15 -7.90
C VAL A 51 21.11 11.45 -8.27
N SER A 52 21.03 10.21 -8.75
CA SER A 52 22.18 9.46 -9.25
C SER A 52 21.74 8.24 -10.08
N GLN A 53 22.72 7.52 -10.63
CA GLN A 53 22.54 6.18 -11.20
C GLN A 53 23.35 5.19 -10.38
N ARG A 54 22.81 3.99 -10.14
CA ARG A 54 23.50 2.92 -9.41
C ARG A 54 23.43 1.62 -10.20
N LYS A 55 24.61 1.00 -10.40
CA LYS A 55 24.69 -0.34 -10.97
C LYS A 55 24.18 -1.35 -9.95
N ILE A 56 23.27 -2.22 -10.37
CA ILE A 56 22.69 -3.28 -9.54
C ILE A 56 22.69 -4.62 -10.28
N ILE A 57 22.76 -5.70 -9.53
CA ILE A 57 22.79 -7.06 -10.05
C ILE A 57 21.51 -7.78 -9.62
N MET A 58 20.78 -8.35 -10.59
CA MET A 58 19.57 -9.13 -10.34
C MET A 58 19.53 -10.33 -11.27
N LYS A 59 19.27 -11.53 -10.73
CA LYS A 59 19.13 -12.78 -11.51
C LYS A 59 20.29 -13.00 -12.51
N GLY A 60 21.52 -12.64 -12.13
CA GLY A 60 22.71 -12.73 -12.98
C GLY A 60 22.88 -11.62 -14.02
N GLY A 61 21.88 -10.74 -14.20
CA GLY A 61 21.96 -9.56 -15.06
C GLY A 61 22.44 -8.32 -14.31
N THR A 62 23.17 -7.45 -15.01
CA THR A 62 23.59 -6.13 -14.50
C THR A 62 22.72 -5.04 -15.11
N TYR A 63 22.16 -4.18 -14.27
CA TYR A 63 21.27 -3.07 -14.67
C TYR A 63 21.80 -1.75 -14.13
N GLN A 64 21.54 -0.65 -14.84
CA GLN A 64 21.70 0.70 -14.31
C GLN A 64 20.35 1.18 -13.80
N ALA A 65 20.25 1.49 -12.51
CA ALA A 65 19.02 1.98 -11.90
C ALA A 65 19.11 3.46 -11.56
N SER A 66 18.07 4.19 -11.92
CA SER A 66 17.90 5.58 -11.53
C SER A 66 17.57 5.66 -10.04
N VAL A 67 18.30 6.48 -9.29
CA VAL A 67 18.10 6.65 -7.85
C VAL A 67 17.33 7.94 -7.61
N TYR A 68 16.23 7.86 -6.88
CA TYR A 68 15.40 8.99 -6.47
C TYR A 68 15.37 9.08 -4.95
N ARG A 69 15.29 10.29 -4.41
CA ARG A 69 14.93 10.49 -3.01
C ARG A 69 13.42 10.58 -2.88
N ARG A 70 12.85 9.77 -1.99
CA ARG A 70 11.41 9.72 -1.74
C ARG A 70 10.80 11.10 -1.43
N PRO A 71 11.40 11.95 -0.57
CA PRO A 71 10.83 13.26 -0.25
C PRO A 71 10.75 14.20 -1.46
N ASP A 72 11.57 13.96 -2.49
CA ASP A 72 11.63 14.78 -3.69
C ASP A 72 10.55 14.39 -4.71
N LEU A 73 9.86 13.25 -4.55
CA LEU A 73 8.83 12.79 -5.48
C LEU A 73 7.55 13.63 -5.41
N ARG A 74 6.95 13.88 -6.57
CA ARG A 74 5.72 14.69 -6.71
C ARG A 74 4.48 13.84 -6.83
N SER A 75 3.32 14.36 -6.44
CA SER A 75 2.05 13.66 -6.59
C SER A 75 1.78 13.33 -8.07
N GLY A 76 1.47 12.08 -8.38
CA GLY A 76 1.19 11.62 -9.74
C GLY A 76 2.42 11.22 -10.56
N GLN A 77 3.64 11.55 -10.10
CA GLN A 77 4.89 11.24 -10.80
C GLN A 77 5.05 9.73 -10.99
N ARG A 78 5.44 9.34 -12.21
CA ARG A 78 5.66 7.94 -12.58
C ARG A 78 7.15 7.65 -12.75
N ILE A 79 7.61 6.59 -12.10
CA ILE A 79 9.00 6.14 -12.12
C ILE A 79 9.05 4.79 -12.81
N ASN A 80 9.78 4.71 -13.92
CA ASN A 80 9.98 3.45 -14.63
C ASN A 80 11.15 2.68 -14.02
N GLY A 81 10.97 1.39 -13.77
CA GLY A 81 12.06 0.51 -13.38
C GLY A 81 13.00 0.22 -14.57
N PRO A 82 14.28 -0.13 -14.30
CA PRO A 82 14.90 -0.30 -12.99
C PRO A 82 15.18 1.04 -12.28
N ALA A 83 14.72 1.18 -11.04
CA ALA A 83 14.90 2.39 -10.24
C ALA A 83 14.98 2.08 -8.74
N ILE A 84 15.69 2.90 -7.98
CA ILE A 84 15.80 2.83 -6.53
C ILE A 84 15.18 4.10 -5.96
N VAL A 85 14.29 3.97 -4.98
CA VAL A 85 13.71 5.08 -4.22
C VAL A 85 14.20 4.98 -2.80
N GLU A 86 15.02 5.94 -2.38
CA GLU A 86 15.64 6.00 -1.05
C GLU A 86 14.88 6.96 -0.13
N GLN A 87 14.68 6.52 1.10
CA GLN A 87 14.15 7.28 2.23
C GLN A 87 15.02 6.94 3.45
N ASP A 88 15.04 7.80 4.46
CA ASP A 88 15.91 7.66 5.63
C ASP A 88 15.72 6.32 6.38
N ASP A 89 14.54 5.70 6.29
CA ASP A 89 14.17 4.44 6.95
C ASP A 89 13.90 3.27 5.99
N THR A 90 13.93 3.51 4.67
CA THR A 90 13.60 2.47 3.68
C THR A 90 14.22 2.70 2.31
N THR A 91 14.54 1.60 1.63
CA THR A 91 15.02 1.62 0.24
C THR A 91 14.14 0.69 -0.60
N THR A 92 13.42 1.27 -1.56
CA THR A 92 12.50 0.53 -2.44
C THR A 92 13.09 0.37 -3.83
N LEU A 93 13.24 -0.88 -4.28
CA LEU A 93 13.69 -1.22 -5.62
C LEU A 93 12.49 -1.46 -6.55
N ILE A 94 12.37 -0.67 -7.61
CA ILE A 94 11.43 -0.89 -8.70
C ILE A 94 12.14 -1.71 -9.77
N LEU A 95 11.66 -2.94 -10.01
CA LEU A 95 12.27 -3.91 -10.91
C LEU A 95 12.10 -3.54 -12.40
N PRO A 96 12.90 -4.11 -13.31
CA PRO A 96 12.61 -4.07 -14.75
C PRO A 96 11.19 -4.58 -15.04
N ASN A 97 10.48 -3.95 -15.98
CA ASN A 97 9.07 -4.22 -16.32
C ASN A 97 8.06 -3.86 -15.21
N TRP A 98 8.48 -3.09 -14.21
CA TRP A 98 7.60 -2.49 -13.22
C TRP A 98 7.66 -0.96 -13.31
N SER A 99 6.67 -0.30 -12.73
CA SER A 99 6.67 1.14 -12.51
C SER A 99 6.12 1.48 -11.14
N GLY A 100 6.65 2.54 -10.55
CA GLY A 100 6.10 3.19 -9.37
C GLY A 100 5.28 4.42 -9.76
N LYS A 101 4.19 4.68 -9.07
CA LYS A 101 3.43 5.94 -9.15
C LYS A 101 3.13 6.46 -7.76
N THR A 102 3.34 7.75 -7.55
CA THR A 102 2.91 8.43 -6.33
C THR A 102 1.46 8.87 -6.41
N ASP A 103 0.71 8.68 -5.32
CA ASP A 103 -0.61 9.28 -5.17
C ASP A 103 -0.54 10.60 -4.38
N HIS A 104 -1.69 11.25 -4.22
CA HIS A 104 -1.79 12.49 -3.47
C HIS A 104 -1.48 12.33 -1.98
N ALA A 105 -1.77 11.16 -1.41
CA ALA A 105 -1.49 10.86 0.00
C ALA A 105 0.01 10.60 0.27
N GLY A 106 0.84 10.52 -0.78
CA GLY A 106 2.26 10.24 -0.67
C GLY A 106 2.58 8.75 -0.58
N ASN A 107 1.68 7.87 -1.02
CA ASN A 107 1.96 6.44 -1.20
C ASN A 107 2.82 6.22 -2.45
N LEU A 108 3.59 5.12 -2.49
CA LEU A 108 4.28 4.64 -3.70
C LEU A 108 3.60 3.36 -4.15
N ILE A 109 2.80 3.45 -5.19
CA ILE A 109 2.08 2.31 -5.76
C ILE A 109 2.97 1.68 -6.82
N ILE A 110 3.33 0.41 -6.64
CA ILE A 110 4.23 -0.33 -7.54
C ILE A 110 3.41 -1.37 -8.29
N GLU A 111 3.46 -1.28 -9.62
CA GLU A 111 2.68 -2.12 -10.52
C GLU A 111 3.59 -2.73 -11.57
N ARG A 112 3.27 -3.97 -11.95
CA ARG A 112 3.90 -4.61 -13.11
C ARG A 112 3.27 -4.01 -14.36
N LYS A 113 4.09 -3.68 -15.35
CA LYS A 113 3.58 -3.28 -16.67
C LYS A 113 2.94 -4.51 -17.30
N GLU A 114 1.64 -4.46 -17.53
CA GLU A 114 0.98 -5.44 -18.40
C GLU A 114 1.57 -5.32 -19.81
N SER A 115 1.88 -6.46 -20.41
CA SER A 115 2.38 -6.57 -21.79
C SER A 115 1.22 -6.74 -22.75
#